data_AF-A0A413QJT7-F1
#
_entry.id   AF-A0A413QJT7-F1
#
_cell.length_a   1.000
_cell.length_b   1.000
_cell.length_c   1.000
_cell.angle_alpha   90.00
_cell.angle_beta   90.00
_cell.angle_gamma   90.00
#
_symmetry.space_group_name_H-M   'P 1'
#
loop_
_entity.id
_entity.type
_entity.pdbx_description
1 polymer ?
#
loop_
_entity_poly.entity_id
_entity_poly.type
_entity_poly.pdbx_seq_one_letter_code
_entity_poly.pdbx_strand_id
1 'polypeptide(L)'
;MKINMDELLDSMLEGISNMDYVRSEDIPNIELYMDQVTSFMDEQLRSSKRYDDDKILTKTMINNYAKNNLLPPPVKKKYSKEHVIVMIFIYYFKTILSIKDIETILTPITGKYFDTDSAVDVASIYEEVCDTAKSQIQNLKDEVREAYETSQNTFKDMEGLSDSDREYLQLFSLISSLSFDVYAKKALIERIIDELPEPVHKKK
;
A
#
# COMPACT_ATOMS: atom_id res chain seq x y z
N MET A 1 -20.75 19.09 -17.29
CA MET A 1 -20.16 17.76 -17.54
C MET A 1 -21.04 16.78 -16.78
N LYS A 2 -21.74 15.87 -17.46
CA LYS A 2 -22.64 14.93 -16.79
C LYS A 2 -21.80 13.74 -16.34
N ILE A 3 -21.76 13.46 -15.04
CA ILE A 3 -20.97 12.36 -14.49
C ILE A 3 -21.93 11.18 -14.39
N ASN A 4 -21.67 10.11 -15.16
CA ASN A 4 -22.44 8.90 -15.02
C ASN A 4 -21.97 8.15 -13.76
N MET A 5 -22.75 8.26 -12.69
CA MET A 5 -22.41 7.70 -11.38
C MET A 5 -22.38 6.16 -11.38
N ASP A 6 -23.22 5.52 -12.20
CA ASP A 6 -23.23 4.05 -12.29
C ASP A 6 -22.00 3.53 -13.04
N GLU A 7 -21.61 4.17 -14.15
CA GLU A 7 -20.34 3.86 -14.84
C GLU A 7 -19.13 4.09 -13.94
N LEU A 8 -19.18 5.10 -13.07
CA LEU A 8 -18.14 5.36 -12.09
C LEU A 8 -18.04 4.22 -11.06
N LEU A 9 -19.16 3.73 -10.53
CA LEU A 9 -19.17 2.60 -9.60
C LEU A 9 -18.58 1.35 -10.25
N ASP A 10 -18.98 1.03 -11.48
CA ASP A 10 -18.44 -0.12 -12.21
C ASP A 10 -16.93 -0.01 -12.40
N SER A 11 -16.45 1.18 -12.80
CA SER A 11 -15.01 1.46 -12.93
C SER A 11 -14.25 1.32 -11.60
N MET A 12 -14.84 1.76 -10.48
CA MET A 12 -14.25 1.61 -9.15
C MET A 12 -14.16 0.13 -8.73
N LEU A 13 -15.23 -0.64 -8.96
CA LEU A 13 -15.28 -2.07 -8.61
C LEU A 13 -14.33 -2.90 -9.48
N GLU A 14 -14.17 -2.55 -10.75
CA GLU A 14 -13.15 -3.13 -11.63
C GLU A 14 -11.74 -2.78 -11.14
N GLY A 15 -11.51 -1.51 -10.77
CA GLY A 15 -10.26 -1.05 -10.18
C GLY A 15 -9.87 -1.85 -8.93
N ILE A 16 -10.80 -2.07 -8.00
CA ILE A 16 -10.58 -2.89 -6.80
C ILE A 16 -10.30 -4.35 -7.15
N SER A 17 -10.96 -4.89 -8.17
CA SER A 17 -10.72 -6.28 -8.63
C SER A 17 -9.32 -6.47 -9.18
N ASN A 18 -8.75 -5.42 -9.77
CA ASN A 18 -7.40 -5.41 -10.34
C ASN A 18 -6.33 -4.95 -9.34
N MET A 19 -6.70 -4.65 -8.09
CA MET A 19 -5.73 -4.46 -7.01
C MET A 19 -5.09 -5.82 -6.68
N ASP A 20 -4.05 -6.16 -7.41
CA ASP A 20 -3.18 -7.30 -7.06
C ASP A 20 -2.00 -6.80 -6.25
N TYR A 21 -1.54 -7.63 -5.34
CA TYR A 21 -0.30 -7.42 -4.60
C TYR A 21 0.78 -8.30 -5.23
N VAL A 22 2.06 -7.99 -4.99
CA VAL A 22 3.14 -8.83 -5.51
C VAL A 22 3.06 -10.21 -4.87
N ARG A 23 2.82 -11.28 -5.62
CA ARG A 23 2.73 -12.61 -4.99
C ARG A 23 4.12 -13.08 -4.61
N SER A 24 4.25 -13.74 -3.46
CA SER A 24 5.55 -14.28 -3.02
C SER A 24 6.19 -15.22 -4.05
N GLU A 25 5.37 -15.93 -4.82
CA GLU A 25 5.79 -16.81 -5.92
C GLU A 25 6.39 -16.06 -7.12
N ASP A 26 5.99 -14.81 -7.35
CA ASP A 26 6.52 -13.97 -8.43
C ASP A 26 7.88 -13.35 -8.06
N ILE A 27 8.21 -13.29 -6.76
CA ILE A 27 9.48 -12.74 -6.29
C ILE A 27 10.61 -13.74 -6.58
N PRO A 28 11.64 -13.37 -7.37
CA PRO A 28 12.70 -14.29 -7.76
C PRO A 28 13.43 -14.88 -6.55
N ASN A 29 13.57 -16.21 -6.54
CA ASN A 29 14.36 -16.92 -5.53
C ASN A 29 15.86 -16.96 -5.88
N ILE A 30 16.40 -15.85 -6.36
CA ILE A 30 17.82 -15.65 -6.67
C ILE A 30 18.26 -14.27 -6.18
N GLU A 31 19.56 -14.10 -5.95
CA GLU A 31 20.11 -12.79 -5.63
C GLU A 31 20.08 -11.87 -6.87
N LEU A 32 19.54 -10.66 -6.70
CA LEU A 32 19.39 -9.66 -7.75
C LEU A 32 20.41 -8.52 -7.60
N TYR A 33 20.95 -8.04 -8.72
CA TYR A 33 21.66 -6.77 -8.75
C TYR A 33 20.68 -5.59 -8.70
N MET A 34 21.18 -4.40 -8.32
CA MET A 34 20.39 -3.17 -8.20
C MET A 34 19.45 -2.91 -9.39
N ASP A 35 19.94 -3.02 -10.62
CA ASP A 35 19.14 -2.76 -11.82
C ASP A 35 18.00 -3.77 -11.98
N GLN A 36 18.25 -5.05 -11.65
CA GLN A 36 17.24 -6.10 -11.69
C GLN A 36 16.15 -5.89 -10.64
N VAL A 37 16.53 -5.42 -9.45
CA VAL A 37 15.57 -5.05 -8.40
C VAL A 37 14.66 -3.92 -8.89
N THR A 38 15.22 -2.85 -9.45
CA THR A 38 14.40 -1.73 -9.94
C THR A 38 13.49 -2.15 -11.09
N SER A 39 13.98 -2.97 -12.03
CA SER A 39 13.15 -3.48 -13.14
C SER A 39 12.02 -4.38 -12.64
N PHE A 40 12.33 -5.30 -11.71
CA PHE A 40 11.31 -6.16 -11.10
C PHE A 40 10.22 -5.34 -10.40
N MET A 41 10.61 -4.37 -9.57
CA MET A 41 9.67 -3.51 -8.87
C MET A 41 8.82 -2.68 -9.84
N ASP A 42 9.43 -2.14 -10.90
CA ASP A 42 8.71 -1.37 -11.92
C ASP A 42 7.68 -2.22 -12.68
N GLU A 43 8.00 -3.49 -12.98
CA GLU A 43 7.10 -4.41 -13.66
C GLU A 43 5.93 -4.83 -12.77
N GLN A 44 6.23 -5.31 -11.55
CA GLN A 44 5.25 -5.88 -10.64
C GLN A 44 4.29 -4.85 -10.05
N LEU A 45 4.75 -3.61 -9.84
CA LEU A 45 3.95 -2.55 -9.22
C LEU A 45 3.44 -1.53 -10.24
N ARG A 46 3.57 -1.82 -11.54
CA ARG A 46 3.18 -0.88 -12.61
C ARG A 46 1.72 -0.44 -12.52
N SER A 47 0.81 -1.37 -12.23
CA SER A 47 -0.62 -1.12 -12.09
C SER A 47 -0.97 -0.23 -10.89
N SER A 48 -0.05 -0.11 -9.92
CA SER A 48 -0.26 0.75 -8.74
C SER A 48 0.10 2.22 -8.98
N LYS A 49 0.69 2.57 -10.13
CA LYS A 49 0.99 3.95 -10.47
C LYS A 49 -0.27 4.74 -10.76
N ARG A 50 -0.34 5.97 -10.27
CA ARG A 50 -1.43 6.89 -10.63
C ARG A 50 -1.19 7.49 -12.02
N TYR A 51 0.06 7.79 -12.34
CA TYR A 51 0.50 8.29 -13.63
C TYR A 51 1.70 7.49 -14.15
N ASP A 52 1.83 7.34 -15.47
CA ASP A 52 2.91 6.53 -16.07
C ASP A 52 4.32 6.99 -15.65
N ASP A 53 4.50 8.30 -15.46
CA ASP A 53 5.76 8.94 -15.06
C ASP A 53 6.10 8.79 -13.56
N ASP A 54 5.17 8.29 -12.74
CA ASP A 54 5.42 8.05 -11.32
C ASP A 54 6.51 6.99 -11.15
N LYS A 55 7.43 7.23 -10.22
CA LYS A 55 8.55 6.32 -9.96
C LYS A 55 8.20 5.36 -8.83
N ILE A 56 8.25 4.06 -9.08
CA ILE A 56 8.01 3.05 -8.05
C ILE A 56 9.17 3.01 -7.06
N LEU A 57 10.37 2.72 -7.58
CA LEU A 57 11.58 2.61 -6.78
C LEU A 57 12.80 3.05 -7.59
N THR A 58 13.68 3.85 -6.97
CA THR A 58 14.92 4.31 -7.62
C THR A 58 16.15 3.80 -6.89
N LYS A 59 17.30 3.74 -7.58
CA LYS A 59 18.59 3.39 -6.97
C LYS A 59 18.91 4.27 -5.76
N THR A 60 18.60 5.56 -5.84
CA THR A 60 18.79 6.50 -4.73
C THR A 60 17.91 6.16 -3.53
N MET A 61 16.64 5.82 -3.76
CA MET A 61 15.74 5.38 -2.68
C MET A 61 16.27 4.13 -1.99
N ILE A 62 16.66 3.10 -2.74
CA ILE A 62 17.22 1.86 -2.19
C ILE A 62 18.45 2.15 -1.32
N ASN A 63 19.38 2.96 -1.84
CA ASN A 63 20.57 3.37 -1.09
C ASN A 63 20.21 4.14 0.19
N ASN A 64 19.17 4.98 0.16
CA ASN A 64 18.73 5.72 1.34
C ASN A 64 18.08 4.79 2.38
N TYR A 65 17.29 3.80 1.95
CA TYR A 65 16.74 2.80 2.86
C TYR A 65 17.83 2.00 3.57
N ALA A 66 18.87 1.59 2.83
CA ALA A 66 20.02 0.89 3.42
C ALA A 66 20.85 1.79 4.36
N LYS A 67 21.05 3.06 4.00
CA LYS A 67 21.79 4.03 4.83
C LYS A 67 21.08 4.39 6.12
N ASN A 68 19.75 4.46 6.09
CA ASN A 68 18.91 4.84 7.22
C ASN A 68 18.39 3.62 7.99
N ASN A 69 18.96 2.42 7.81
CA ASN A 69 18.60 1.20 8.52
C ASN A 69 17.15 0.69 8.32
N LEU A 70 16.39 1.23 7.35
CA LEU A 70 15.08 0.69 6.97
C LEU A 70 15.19 -0.63 6.20
N LEU A 71 16.33 -0.87 5.56
CA LEU A 71 16.62 -2.05 4.78
C LEU A 71 18.00 -2.58 5.18
N PRO A 72 18.16 -3.89 5.45
CA PRO A 72 19.49 -4.50 5.58
C PRO A 72 20.38 -4.18 4.37
N PRO A 73 21.69 -3.95 4.57
CA PRO A 73 22.59 -3.60 3.47
C PRO A 73 22.75 -4.78 2.50
N PRO A 74 22.91 -4.53 1.19
CA PRO A 74 23.11 -5.60 0.21
C PRO A 74 24.38 -6.40 0.48
N VAL A 75 24.33 -7.71 0.23
CA VAL A 75 25.47 -8.61 0.34
C VAL A 75 26.18 -8.69 -1.00
N LYS A 76 27.48 -8.32 -1.06
CA LYS A 76 28.28 -8.32 -2.30
C LYS A 76 27.59 -7.59 -3.48
N LYS A 77 26.90 -6.48 -3.20
CA LYS A 77 26.11 -5.66 -4.15
C LYS A 77 24.85 -6.34 -4.71
N LYS A 78 24.37 -7.38 -4.04
CA LYS A 78 23.15 -8.08 -4.42
C LYS A 78 22.11 -8.06 -3.31
N TYR A 79 20.87 -8.28 -3.71
CA TYR A 79 19.67 -8.25 -2.89
C TYR A 79 18.99 -9.63 -2.96
N SER A 80 18.76 -10.24 -1.80
CA SER A 80 18.01 -11.49 -1.68
C SER A 80 16.50 -11.28 -1.87
N LYS A 81 15.74 -12.38 -1.97
CA LYS A 81 14.27 -12.37 -1.96
C LYS A 81 13.71 -11.54 -0.80
N GLU A 82 14.28 -11.68 0.39
CA GLU A 82 13.84 -10.92 1.57
C GLU A 82 14.11 -9.41 1.47
N HIS A 83 15.23 -9.00 0.85
CA HIS A 83 15.45 -7.57 0.60
C HIS A 83 14.33 -7.00 -0.29
N VAL A 84 13.93 -7.74 -1.32
CA VAL A 84 12.87 -7.33 -2.25
C VAL A 84 11.54 -7.23 -1.50
N ILE A 85 11.21 -8.20 -0.65
CA ILE A 85 10.00 -8.17 0.19
C ILE A 85 9.97 -6.94 1.11
N VAL A 86 11.09 -6.64 1.78
CA VAL A 86 11.18 -5.44 2.62
C VAL A 86 10.95 -4.16 1.79
N MET A 87 11.50 -4.10 0.57
CA MET A 87 11.26 -2.97 -0.34
C MET A 87 9.80 -2.87 -0.78
N ILE A 88 9.11 -3.99 -0.98
CA ILE A 88 7.67 -4.02 -1.28
C ILE A 88 6.86 -3.48 -0.10
N PHE A 89 7.16 -3.91 1.14
CA PHE A 89 6.52 -3.35 2.33
C PHE A 89 6.74 -1.84 2.45
N ILE A 90 7.99 -1.36 2.28
CA ILE A 90 8.30 0.07 2.29
C ILE A 90 7.51 0.80 1.20
N TYR A 91 7.38 0.22 0.01
CA TYR A 91 6.62 0.82 -1.10
C TYR A 91 5.13 0.97 -0.76
N TYR A 92 4.50 -0.04 -0.17
CA TYR A 92 3.10 0.05 0.23
C TYR A 92 2.90 1.04 1.38
N PHE A 93 3.73 0.97 2.43
CA PHE A 93 3.56 1.82 3.60
C PHE A 93 3.88 3.29 3.36
N LYS A 94 4.87 3.64 2.52
CA LYS A 94 5.24 5.05 2.27
C LYS A 94 4.11 5.90 1.66
N THR A 95 3.06 5.27 1.14
CA THR A 95 1.89 5.97 0.59
C THR A 95 1.03 6.60 1.69
N ILE A 96 1.11 6.09 2.91
CA ILE A 96 0.26 6.48 4.04
C ILE A 96 1.03 6.80 5.33
N LEU A 97 2.23 6.25 5.54
CA LEU A 97 3.01 6.38 6.77
C LEU A 97 4.30 7.18 6.56
N SER A 98 4.78 7.79 7.65
CA SER A 98 6.09 8.46 7.63
C SER A 98 7.23 7.45 7.59
N ILE A 99 8.42 7.89 7.16
CA ILE A 99 9.62 7.03 7.16
C ILE A 99 9.97 6.53 8.58
N LYS A 100 9.74 7.34 9.61
CA LYS A 100 9.99 6.96 11.01
C LYS A 100 9.04 5.85 11.47
N ASP A 101 7.78 5.93 11.07
CA ASP A 101 6.78 4.91 11.39
C ASP A 101 7.12 3.57 10.72
N ILE A 102 7.49 3.64 9.45
CA ILE A 102 7.93 2.46 8.68
C ILE A 102 9.16 1.82 9.32
N GLU A 103 10.13 2.63 9.74
CA GLU A 103 11.30 2.16 10.48
C GLU A 103 10.91 1.47 11.80
N THR A 104 9.98 2.05 12.55
CA THR A 104 9.47 1.51 13.82
C THR A 104 8.80 0.15 13.61
N ILE A 105 8.02 -0.01 12.54
CA ILE A 105 7.35 -1.28 12.20
C ILE A 105 8.35 -2.33 11.68
N LEU A 106 9.25 -1.95 10.78
CA LEU A 106 10.10 -2.91 10.05
C LEU A 106 11.39 -3.29 10.76
N THR A 107 11.91 -2.45 11.68
CA THR A 107 13.16 -2.76 12.39
C THR A 107 13.07 -4.04 13.23
N PRO A 108 12.01 -4.29 14.02
CA PRO A 108 11.87 -5.55 14.74
C PRO A 108 11.75 -6.77 13.81
N ILE A 109 11.11 -6.59 12.66
CA ILE A 109 10.93 -7.65 11.67
C ILE A 109 12.28 -8.02 11.04
N THR A 110 12.96 -7.03 10.47
CA THR A 110 14.27 -7.22 9.84
C THR A 110 15.36 -7.61 10.83
N GLY A 111 15.28 -7.17 12.10
CA GLY A 111 16.26 -7.50 13.11
C GLY A 111 16.16 -8.92 13.68
N LYS A 112 15.01 -9.59 13.53
CA LYS A 112 14.73 -10.93 14.10
C LYS A 112 14.51 -12.01 13.05
N TYR A 113 13.93 -11.67 11.91
CA TYR A 113 13.44 -12.65 10.93
C TYR A 113 14.10 -12.54 9.56
N PHE A 114 15.08 -11.65 9.40
CA PHE A 114 15.81 -11.51 8.14
C PHE A 114 17.04 -12.41 8.11
N ASP A 115 17.26 -13.09 7.00
CA ASP A 115 18.39 -14.00 6.74
C ASP A 115 18.59 -15.00 7.89
N THR A 116 17.49 -15.63 8.30
CA THR A 116 17.42 -16.54 9.44
C THR A 116 17.09 -17.96 8.98
N ASP A 117 17.64 -18.96 9.68
CA ASP A 117 17.31 -20.37 9.48
C ASP A 117 16.07 -20.81 10.31
N SER A 118 15.32 -19.86 10.88
CA SER A 118 14.13 -20.17 11.67
C SER A 118 12.93 -20.55 10.80
N ALA A 119 11.98 -21.29 11.39
CA ALA A 119 10.73 -21.66 10.73
C ALA A 119 9.88 -20.45 10.30
N VAL A 120 10.12 -19.28 10.90
CA VAL A 120 9.52 -18.00 10.51
C VAL A 120 10.63 -17.09 10.02
N ASP A 121 10.49 -16.61 8.80
CA ASP A 121 11.38 -15.69 8.08
C ASP A 121 10.57 -14.54 7.46
N VAL A 122 11.23 -13.57 6.83
CA VAL A 122 10.53 -12.43 6.20
C VAL A 122 9.60 -12.88 5.06
N ALA A 123 9.95 -13.95 4.35
CA ALA A 123 9.14 -14.47 3.24
C ALA A 123 7.82 -15.08 3.69
N SER A 124 7.85 -15.92 4.72
CA SER A 124 6.65 -16.51 5.33
C SER A 124 5.76 -15.46 5.99
N ILE A 125 6.33 -14.44 6.64
CA ILE A 125 5.56 -13.29 7.17
C ILE A 125 4.82 -12.58 6.03
N TYR A 126 5.49 -12.37 4.89
CA TYR A 126 4.88 -11.72 3.74
C TYR A 126 3.71 -12.53 3.17
N GLU A 127 3.88 -13.85 3.03
CA GLU A 127 2.82 -14.75 2.56
C GLU A 127 1.58 -14.68 3.45
N GLU A 128 1.75 -14.75 4.77
CA GLU A 128 0.64 -14.67 5.73
C GLU A 128 -0.12 -13.33 5.64
N VAL A 129 0.62 -12.22 5.52
CA VAL A 129 0.02 -10.88 5.36
C VAL A 129 -0.74 -10.76 4.05
N CYS A 130 -0.17 -11.28 2.96
CA CYS A 130 -0.79 -11.31 1.64
C CYS A 130 -2.08 -12.12 1.60
N ASP A 131 -2.09 -13.30 2.24
CA ASP A 131 -3.29 -14.14 2.30
C ASP A 131 -4.40 -13.49 3.12
N THR A 132 -4.04 -12.78 4.20
CA THR A 132 -5.00 -11.95 4.94
C THR A 132 -5.55 -10.82 4.05
N ALA A 133 -4.69 -10.16 3.27
CA ALA A 133 -5.07 -9.05 2.40
C ALA A 133 -6.07 -9.47 1.30
N LYS A 134 -5.95 -10.70 0.75
CA LYS A 134 -6.92 -11.23 -0.24
C LYS A 134 -8.36 -11.14 0.24
N SER A 135 -8.61 -11.51 1.49
CA SER A 135 -9.95 -11.48 2.07
C SER A 135 -10.51 -10.06 2.21
N GLN A 136 -9.64 -9.06 2.41
CA GLN A 136 -10.02 -7.66 2.56
C GLN A 136 -10.48 -7.02 1.25
N ILE A 137 -9.97 -7.48 0.11
CA ILE A 137 -10.38 -6.96 -1.21
C ILE A 137 -11.88 -7.18 -1.44
N GLN A 138 -12.41 -8.33 -1.00
CA GLN A 138 -13.84 -8.61 -1.17
C GLN A 138 -14.70 -7.71 -0.26
N ASN A 139 -14.30 -7.53 1.00
CA ASN A 139 -14.99 -6.62 1.92
C ASN A 139 -14.97 -5.17 1.40
N LEU A 140 -13.85 -4.74 0.83
CA LEU A 140 -13.71 -3.40 0.27
C LEU A 140 -14.72 -3.12 -0.86
N LYS A 141 -15.04 -4.11 -1.69
CA LYS A 141 -16.07 -3.96 -2.74
C LYS A 141 -17.43 -3.65 -2.15
N ASP A 142 -17.78 -4.32 -1.05
CA ASP A 142 -19.07 -4.15 -0.39
C ASP A 142 -19.13 -2.81 0.35
N GLU A 143 -18.04 -2.41 1.03
CA GLU A 143 -17.89 -1.08 1.65
C GLU A 143 -18.06 0.06 0.62
N VAL A 144 -17.45 -0.09 -0.56
CA VAL A 144 -17.54 0.92 -1.63
C VAL A 144 -18.95 1.00 -2.22
N ARG A 145 -19.66 -0.13 -2.37
CA ARG A 145 -21.07 -0.14 -2.79
C ARG A 145 -21.96 0.59 -1.79
N GLU A 146 -21.79 0.30 -0.50
CA GLU A 146 -22.56 0.98 0.56
C GLU A 146 -22.28 2.48 0.60
N ALA A 147 -21.01 2.89 0.47
CA ALA A 147 -20.63 4.29 0.39
C ALA A 147 -21.23 4.98 -0.84
N TYR A 148 -21.27 4.31 -1.99
CA TYR A 148 -21.92 4.79 -3.20
C TYR A 148 -23.43 4.98 -2.99
N GLU A 149 -24.13 3.96 -2.52
CA GLU A 149 -25.57 4.02 -2.27
C GLU A 149 -25.94 5.14 -1.27
N THR A 150 -25.14 5.27 -0.21
CA THR A 150 -25.28 6.36 0.77
C THR A 150 -25.13 7.72 0.08
N SER A 151 -24.09 7.88 -0.75
CA SER A 151 -23.83 9.14 -1.46
C SER A 151 -24.97 9.51 -2.41
N GLN A 152 -25.56 8.53 -3.12
CA GLN A 152 -26.70 8.75 -4.02
C GLN A 152 -27.93 9.27 -3.27
N ASN A 153 -28.09 8.91 -1.99
CA ASN A 153 -29.21 9.37 -1.18
C ASN A 153 -28.98 10.78 -0.58
N THR A 154 -27.78 11.34 -0.68
CA THR A 154 -27.51 12.69 -0.18
C THR A 154 -28.13 13.76 -1.07
N PHE A 155 -28.51 14.88 -0.45
CA PHE A 155 -29.05 16.09 -1.07
C PHE A 155 -30.36 15.93 -1.86
N LYS A 156 -30.96 14.73 -2.00
CA LYS A 156 -32.18 14.46 -2.80
C LYS A 156 -33.36 15.41 -2.57
N ASP A 157 -33.60 15.80 -1.32
CA ASP A 157 -34.77 16.63 -0.96
C ASP A 157 -34.44 18.13 -0.91
N MET A 158 -33.22 18.53 -1.28
CA MET A 158 -32.83 19.93 -1.28
C MET A 158 -33.42 20.66 -2.50
N GLU A 159 -34.26 21.66 -2.22
CA GLU A 159 -34.85 22.55 -3.20
C GLU A 159 -33.81 23.56 -3.73
N GLY A 160 -34.00 24.05 -4.96
CA GLY A 160 -33.15 25.08 -5.57
C GLY A 160 -31.84 24.59 -6.20
N LEU A 161 -31.55 23.29 -6.14
CA LEU A 161 -30.43 22.68 -6.86
C LEU A 161 -30.82 22.27 -8.28
N SER A 162 -29.94 22.56 -9.24
CA SER A 162 -30.00 21.93 -10.56
C SER A 162 -29.63 20.44 -10.46
N ASP A 163 -30.05 19.63 -11.42
CA ASP A 163 -29.67 18.20 -11.47
C ASP A 163 -28.15 18.03 -11.52
N SER A 164 -27.46 18.90 -12.26
CA SER A 164 -25.99 18.86 -12.37
C SER A 164 -25.29 19.18 -11.05
N ASP A 165 -25.81 20.12 -10.26
CA ASP A 165 -25.24 20.45 -8.95
C ASP A 165 -25.49 19.33 -7.96
N ARG A 166 -26.68 18.71 -8.01
CA ARG A 166 -27.05 17.55 -7.20
C ARG A 166 -26.12 16.37 -7.47
N GLU A 167 -25.92 16.00 -8.74
CA GLU A 167 -24.99 14.93 -9.14
C GLU A 167 -23.56 15.20 -8.61
N TYR A 168 -23.08 16.45 -8.73
CA TYR A 168 -21.76 16.82 -8.24
C TYR A 168 -21.65 16.75 -6.70
N LEU A 169 -22.66 17.20 -5.96
CA LEU A 169 -22.66 17.13 -4.49
C LEU A 169 -22.70 15.69 -3.99
N GLN A 170 -23.40 14.80 -4.69
CA GLN A 170 -23.40 13.36 -4.39
C GLN A 170 -22.02 12.74 -4.65
N LEU A 171 -21.37 13.07 -5.76
CA LEU A 171 -19.99 12.68 -6.02
C LEU A 171 -19.04 13.20 -4.93
N PHE A 172 -19.18 14.47 -4.54
CA PHE A 172 -18.39 15.07 -3.47
C PHE A 172 -18.60 14.35 -2.14
N SER A 173 -19.84 13.94 -1.84
CA SER A 173 -20.15 13.12 -0.65
C SER A 173 -19.47 11.76 -0.71
N LEU A 174 -19.44 11.09 -1.87
CA LEU A 174 -18.74 9.82 -2.04
C LEU A 174 -17.23 9.97 -1.80
N ILE A 175 -16.61 10.96 -2.44
CA ILE A 175 -15.18 11.27 -2.26
C ILE A 175 -14.87 11.57 -0.80
N SER A 176 -15.73 12.36 -0.13
CA SER A 176 -15.56 12.72 1.27
C SER A 176 -15.66 11.50 2.20
N SER A 177 -16.61 10.59 1.93
CA SER A 177 -16.77 9.35 2.70
C SER A 177 -15.50 8.48 2.63
N LEU A 178 -15.02 8.21 1.41
CA LEU A 178 -13.81 7.42 1.19
C LEU A 178 -12.57 8.09 1.81
N SER A 179 -12.48 9.42 1.68
CA SER A 179 -11.36 10.19 2.26
C SER A 179 -11.36 10.13 3.79
N PHE A 180 -12.54 10.19 4.42
CA PHE A 180 -12.67 10.09 5.87
C PHE A 180 -12.26 8.71 6.38
N ASP A 181 -12.64 7.63 5.70
CA ASP A 181 -12.23 6.27 6.06
C ASP A 181 -10.70 6.12 6.04
N VAL A 182 -10.04 6.57 4.97
CA VAL A 182 -8.56 6.58 4.87
C VAL A 182 -7.93 7.39 5.99
N TYR A 183 -8.46 8.59 6.27
CA TYR A 183 -7.98 9.43 7.38
C TYR A 183 -8.12 8.73 8.74
N ALA A 184 -9.28 8.14 9.02
CA ALA A 184 -9.55 7.47 10.28
C ALA A 184 -8.65 6.24 10.47
N LYS A 185 -8.54 5.37 9.45
CA LYS A 185 -7.65 4.20 9.46
C LYS A 185 -6.19 4.63 9.64
N LYS A 186 -5.73 5.65 8.94
CA LYS A 186 -4.38 6.21 9.11
C LYS A 186 -4.13 6.68 10.55
N ALA A 187 -5.05 7.47 11.12
CA ALA A 187 -4.91 7.97 12.49
C ALA A 187 -4.89 6.83 13.53
N LEU A 188 -5.66 5.77 13.30
CA LEU A 188 -5.61 4.56 14.14
C LEU A 188 -4.28 3.84 14.03
N ILE A 189 -3.74 3.68 12.82
CA ILE A 189 -2.42 3.06 12.59
C ILE A 189 -1.33 3.87 13.31
N GLU A 190 -1.30 5.19 13.14
CA GLU A 190 -0.35 6.08 13.81
C GLU A 190 -0.43 5.92 15.34
N ARG A 191 -1.64 5.87 15.89
CA ARG A 191 -1.84 5.62 17.32
C ARG A 191 -1.34 4.25 17.78
N ILE A 192 -1.49 3.19 16.96
CA ILE A 192 -0.95 1.87 17.28
C ILE A 192 0.58 1.91 17.29
N ILE A 193 1.18 2.64 16.34
CA ILE A 193 2.64 2.79 16.25
C ILE A 193 3.19 3.57 17.43
N ASP A 194 2.49 4.59 17.91
CA ASP A 194 2.90 5.38 19.09
C ASP A 194 3.03 4.54 20.37
N GLU A 195 2.36 3.38 20.44
CA GLU A 195 2.45 2.43 21.55
C GLU A 195 3.61 1.41 21.39
N LEU A 196 4.28 1.39 20.23
CA LEU A 196 5.41 0.51 19.97
C LEU A 196 6.70 1.05 20.61
N PRO A 197 7.61 0.17 21.06
CA PRO A 197 8.91 0.60 21.54
C PRO A 197 9.73 1.23 20.40
N GLU A 198 10.55 2.23 20.72
CA GLU A 198 11.46 2.81 19.73
C GLU A 198 12.39 1.74 19.12
N PRO A 199 12.69 1.84 17.81
CA PRO A 199 13.53 0.86 17.13
C PRO A 199 14.94 0.84 17.72
N VAL A 200 15.36 -0.32 18.21
CA VAL A 200 16.72 -0.54 18.71
C VAL A 200 17.63 -0.95 17.55
N HIS A 201 18.40 -0.01 17.02
CA HIS A 201 19.44 -0.34 16.04
C HIS A 201 20.62 -1.03 16.74
N LYS A 202 20.90 -2.28 16.38
CA LYS A 202 22.16 -2.92 16.76
C LYS A 202 23.30 -2.09 16.15
N LYS A 203 24.10 -1.43 16.99
CA LYS A 203 25.32 -0.73 16.54
C LYS A 203 26.21 -1.76 15.83
N LYS A 204 26.55 -1.47 14.57
CA LYS A 204 27.56 -2.20 13.81
C LYS A 204 28.94 -2.02 14.45
#